data_AF-A0A959PNL8-F1
#
_entry.id   AF-A0A959PNL8-F1
#
_cell.length_a   1.000
_cell.length_b   1.000
_cell.length_c   1.000
_cell.angle_alpha   90.00
_cell.angle_beta   90.00
_cell.angle_gamma   90.00
#
_symmetry.space_group_name_H-M   'P 1'
#
loop_
_entity.id
_entity.type
_entity.pdbx_description
1 polymer ?
#
loop_
_entity_poly.entity_id
_entity_poly.type
_entity_poly.pdbx_seq_one_letter_code
_entity_poly.pdbx_strand_id
1 'polypeptide(L)'
;MGNVMKPLYTALFVFCLAYPVIFLGQPVLDSQPKPKLLLALGTGRSTGHIATLYIKNESSQPVELVSSTYYIPASHGYQSYVGHLNPGVILAPDTVQSVPLMGYCTDVHRMPAKGGASLAIEDWILVAPLPDSMMAYRLIQPGDRVDPYGPVDRRALNYSAQAKEIQSNSSSRYSVCWPDDHQPLTAHLDPNADPRAIAALVVRLVQQIEDVVPDLQASDQLSTPYLPEPTVEKRGVTQHAIWITMGALSGKTYDFEDFTKKMHKLWQESSGALSREDAAMASERMESGL
;
A
#
# COMPACT_ATOMS: atom_id res chain seq x y z
N MET A 1 -53.20 51.93 -66.59
CA MET A 1 -52.74 52.29 -65.22
C MET A 1 -52.18 51.04 -64.57
N GLY A 2 -50.95 51.10 -64.04
CA GLY A 2 -50.49 50.14 -63.01
C GLY A 2 -49.71 48.90 -63.46
N ASN A 3 -48.51 49.10 -64.03
CA ASN A 3 -47.22 48.58 -63.57
C ASN A 3 -47.13 47.31 -62.65
N VAL A 4 -46.14 46.45 -63.00
CA VAL A 4 -45.06 45.87 -62.13
C VAL A 4 -44.98 44.33 -61.91
N MET A 5 -43.90 43.78 -62.53
CA MET A 5 -42.88 42.79 -62.09
C MET A 5 -43.14 41.28 -61.89
N LYS A 6 -42.22 40.52 -62.52
CA LYS A 6 -41.81 39.12 -62.28
C LYS A 6 -40.90 38.98 -61.04
N PRO A 7 -40.67 37.75 -60.52
CA PRO A 7 -39.39 37.04 -60.78
C PRO A 7 -39.60 35.51 -61.02
N LEU A 8 -38.93 34.80 -61.94
CA LEU A 8 -37.51 34.38 -62.05
C LEU A 8 -37.01 33.52 -60.87
N TYR A 9 -37.04 32.19 -61.02
CA TYR A 9 -36.26 31.24 -60.22
C TYR A 9 -35.25 30.51 -61.11
N THR A 10 -33.98 30.74 -60.78
CA THR A 10 -32.77 30.21 -61.42
C THR A 10 -32.50 28.79 -60.91
N ALA A 11 -32.37 27.82 -61.81
CA ALA A 11 -31.91 26.47 -61.50
C ALA A 11 -30.38 26.46 -61.29
N LEU A 12 -29.94 26.00 -60.12
CA LEU A 12 -28.53 25.90 -59.74
C LEU A 12 -27.99 24.51 -60.10
N PHE A 13 -26.96 24.48 -60.94
CA PHE A 13 -26.11 23.33 -61.24
C PHE A 13 -25.29 22.93 -60.00
N VAL A 14 -25.31 21.65 -59.61
CA VAL A 14 -24.39 21.09 -58.60
C VAL A 14 -23.33 20.26 -59.32
N PHE A 15 -22.10 20.78 -59.35
CA PHE A 15 -20.89 20.09 -59.78
C PHE A 15 -20.38 19.22 -58.61
N CYS A 16 -20.34 17.89 -58.79
CA CYS A 16 -19.64 16.98 -57.89
C CYS A 16 -18.13 17.01 -58.18
N LEU A 17 -17.36 17.68 -57.34
CA LEU A 17 -15.90 17.53 -57.28
C LEU A 17 -15.54 16.43 -56.28
N ALA A 18 -15.06 15.30 -56.80
CA ALA A 18 -14.49 14.24 -55.99
C ALA A 18 -13.08 14.67 -55.50
N TYR A 19 -12.96 14.98 -54.20
CA TYR A 19 -11.67 15.10 -53.54
C TYR A 19 -11.15 13.70 -53.17
N PRO A 20 -9.88 13.36 -53.44
CA PRO A 20 -9.29 12.16 -52.87
C PRO A 20 -9.11 12.38 -51.36
N VAL A 21 -9.85 11.59 -50.58
CA VAL A 21 -9.64 11.47 -49.13
C VAL A 21 -8.30 10.77 -48.94
N ILE A 22 -7.25 11.55 -48.68
CA ILE A 22 -5.97 11.04 -48.20
C ILE A 22 -6.22 10.55 -46.77
N PHE A 23 -6.35 9.23 -46.61
CA PHE A 23 -6.33 8.57 -45.31
C PHE A 23 -4.90 8.73 -44.74
N LEU A 24 -4.66 9.83 -44.03
CA LEU A 24 -3.55 9.92 -43.10
C LEU A 24 -3.78 8.84 -42.06
N GLY A 25 -2.97 7.77 -42.13
CA GLY A 25 -2.97 6.73 -41.11
C GLY A 25 -2.92 7.40 -39.74
N GLN A 26 -3.93 7.15 -38.91
CA GLN A 26 -3.90 7.56 -37.52
C GLN A 26 -2.61 6.96 -36.94
N PRO A 27 -1.71 7.78 -36.35
CA PRO A 27 -0.59 7.21 -35.62
C PRO A 27 -1.19 6.25 -34.59
N VAL A 28 -0.74 5.00 -34.64
CA VAL A 28 -1.07 3.99 -33.63
C VAL A 28 -0.67 4.60 -32.29
N LEU A 29 -1.67 5.06 -31.53
CA LEU A 29 -1.49 5.71 -30.24
C LEU A 29 -1.25 4.64 -29.18
N ASP A 30 -0.23 3.79 -29.36
CA ASP A 30 0.06 2.70 -28.42
C ASP A 30 1.57 2.44 -28.23
N SER A 31 2.40 3.48 -28.37
CA SER A 31 3.84 3.35 -28.13
C SER A 31 4.44 4.46 -27.27
N GLN A 32 3.63 5.15 -26.45
CA GLN A 32 4.20 6.07 -25.47
C GLN A 32 4.97 5.23 -24.43
N PRO A 33 6.30 5.40 -24.33
CA PRO A 33 7.09 4.68 -23.34
C PRO A 33 6.55 4.98 -21.95
N LYS A 34 6.41 3.95 -21.12
CA LYS A 34 5.81 4.06 -19.78
C LYS A 34 6.92 4.11 -18.73
N PRO A 35 6.66 4.60 -17.51
CA PRO A 35 7.57 4.36 -16.40
C PRO A 35 7.85 2.87 -16.24
N LYS A 36 9.13 2.52 -16.16
CA LYS A 36 9.60 1.15 -15.96
C LYS A 36 10.34 1.06 -14.63
N LEU A 37 9.80 0.26 -13.71
CA LEU A 37 10.50 -0.08 -12.49
C LEU A 37 11.67 -1.02 -12.84
N LEU A 38 12.90 -0.55 -12.68
CA LEU A 38 14.10 -1.30 -13.04
C LEU A 38 14.52 -2.25 -11.92
N LEU A 39 14.48 -1.75 -10.68
CA LEU A 39 14.88 -2.50 -9.50
C LEU A 39 14.27 -1.87 -8.23
N ALA A 40 14.09 -2.70 -7.21
CA ALA A 40 13.68 -2.29 -5.87
C ALA A 40 14.66 -2.87 -4.85
N LEU A 41 15.29 -2.01 -4.03
CA LEU A 41 16.25 -2.43 -3.00
C LEU A 41 15.67 -2.21 -1.61
N GLY A 42 15.70 -3.24 -0.77
CA GLY A 42 15.37 -3.12 0.64
C GLY A 42 16.30 -2.17 1.39
N THR A 43 15.79 -1.55 2.45
CA THR A 43 16.56 -0.64 3.31
C THR A 43 16.99 -1.27 4.63
N GLY A 44 16.55 -2.49 4.93
CA GLY A 44 16.71 -3.13 6.25
C GLY A 44 15.67 -2.69 7.29
N ARG A 45 14.73 -1.80 6.93
CA ARG A 45 13.73 -1.26 7.85
C ARG A 45 12.45 -2.09 7.84
N SER A 46 11.83 -2.22 9.02
CA SER A 46 10.52 -2.84 9.13
C SER A 46 9.36 -1.89 8.83
N THR A 47 9.53 -0.60 9.12
CA THR A 47 8.53 0.45 8.88
C THR A 47 9.16 1.74 8.36
N GLY A 48 8.36 2.55 7.67
CA GLY A 48 8.79 3.80 7.05
C GLY A 48 9.32 3.54 5.65
N HIS A 49 10.50 4.06 5.31
CA HIS A 49 11.14 3.83 4.00
C HIS A 49 11.65 2.38 3.92
N ILE A 50 10.83 1.46 3.42
CA ILE A 50 11.11 0.01 3.39
C ILE A 50 11.96 -0.42 2.18
N ALA A 51 11.85 0.31 1.06
CA ALA A 51 12.62 0.05 -0.15
C ALA A 51 12.87 1.32 -0.96
N THR A 52 13.99 1.37 -1.67
CA THR A 52 14.28 2.38 -2.70
C THR A 52 14.01 1.80 -4.08
N LEU A 53 13.11 2.44 -4.82
CA LEU A 53 12.75 2.09 -6.19
C LEU A 53 13.62 2.87 -7.16
N TYR A 54 14.12 2.23 -8.22
CA TYR A 54 14.76 2.92 -9.33
C TYR A 54 13.89 2.80 -10.55
N ILE A 55 13.31 3.92 -10.96
CA ILE A 55 12.28 3.96 -12.00
C ILE A 55 12.84 4.75 -13.17
N LYS A 56 12.84 4.14 -14.35
CA LYS A 56 13.15 4.80 -15.61
C LYS A 56 11.87 5.42 -16.16
N ASN A 57 11.83 6.74 -16.34
CA ASN A 57 10.90 7.34 -17.27
C ASN A 57 11.49 7.18 -18.67
N GLU A 58 10.89 6.32 -19.49
CA GLU A 58 11.32 6.10 -20.88
C GLU A 58 10.70 7.13 -21.85
N SER A 59 9.82 8.02 -21.35
CA SER A 59 9.16 9.03 -22.18
C SER A 59 9.97 10.33 -22.23
N SER A 60 9.72 11.10 -23.30
CA SER A 60 10.30 12.44 -23.49
C SER A 60 9.55 13.53 -22.73
N GLN A 61 8.58 13.18 -21.87
CA GLN A 61 7.79 14.12 -21.08
C GLN A 61 7.85 13.75 -19.60
N PRO A 62 7.62 14.71 -18.68
CA PRO A 62 7.49 14.37 -17.27
C PRO A 62 6.31 13.43 -17.05
N VAL A 63 6.48 12.44 -16.17
CA VAL A 63 5.41 11.50 -15.83
C VAL A 63 5.12 11.57 -14.34
N GLU A 64 3.86 11.83 -14.00
CA GLU A 64 3.37 11.73 -12.63
C GLU A 64 2.97 10.29 -12.30
N LEU A 65 3.48 9.80 -11.17
CA LEU A 65 3.10 8.51 -10.61
C LEU A 65 1.90 8.65 -9.68
N VAL A 66 0.95 7.73 -9.82
CA VAL A 66 -0.23 7.64 -8.95
C VAL A 66 0.14 7.02 -7.62
N SER A 67 -0.38 7.60 -6.54
CA SER A 67 -0.36 6.96 -5.23
C SER A 67 -0.91 5.54 -5.32
N SER A 68 -0.10 4.56 -4.93
CA SER A 68 -0.41 3.15 -5.15
C SER A 68 0.04 2.32 -3.96
N THR A 69 -0.79 1.35 -3.59
CA THR A 69 -0.48 0.38 -2.54
C THR A 69 -0.15 -0.96 -3.19
N TYR A 70 0.86 -1.62 -2.65
CA TYR A 70 1.35 -2.92 -3.11
C TYR A 70 1.39 -3.89 -1.94
N TYR A 71 0.93 -5.11 -2.16
CA TYR A 71 1.35 -6.23 -1.34
C TYR A 71 2.62 -6.83 -1.95
N ILE A 72 3.68 -6.91 -1.14
CA ILE A 72 4.98 -7.45 -1.54
C ILE A 72 5.13 -8.79 -0.81
N PRO A 73 5.00 -9.92 -1.52
CA PRO A 73 5.14 -11.23 -0.90
C PRO A 73 6.52 -11.43 -0.30
N ALA A 74 6.61 -12.37 0.64
CA ALA A 74 7.88 -12.78 1.18
C ALA A 74 8.72 -13.46 0.10
N SER A 75 9.98 -13.06 -0.03
CA SER A 75 10.91 -13.61 -1.03
C SER A 75 12.33 -13.69 -0.47
N HIS A 76 13.10 -14.66 -0.94
CA HIS A 76 14.51 -14.89 -0.56
C HIS A 76 14.78 -14.92 0.96
N GLY A 77 13.83 -15.44 1.74
CA GLY A 77 13.92 -15.53 3.21
C GLY A 77 13.59 -14.24 3.96
N TYR A 78 13.20 -13.18 3.25
CA TYR A 78 12.72 -11.92 3.83
C TYR A 78 11.21 -11.93 4.02
N GLN A 79 10.73 -11.10 4.94
CA GLN A 79 9.32 -10.94 5.22
C GLN A 79 8.55 -10.24 4.12
N SER A 80 7.23 -10.42 4.12
CA SER A 80 6.30 -9.67 3.28
C SER A 80 6.11 -8.23 3.77
N TYR A 81 5.65 -7.36 2.88
CA TYR A 81 5.37 -5.96 3.16
C TYR A 81 4.02 -5.52 2.59
N VAL A 82 3.44 -4.50 3.20
CA VAL A 82 2.51 -3.59 2.52
C VAL A 82 3.28 -2.30 2.26
N GLY A 83 3.38 -1.93 0.99
CA GLY A 83 4.14 -0.78 0.52
C GLY A 83 3.25 0.28 -0.13
N HIS A 84 3.56 1.55 0.10
CA HIS A 84 2.86 2.72 -0.42
C HIS A 84 3.83 3.59 -1.20
N LEU A 85 3.46 3.86 -2.44
CA LEU A 85 4.05 4.93 -3.22
C LEU A 85 3.28 6.21 -2.89
N ASN A 86 3.98 7.20 -2.34
CA ASN A 86 3.37 8.48 -1.99
C ASN A 86 2.91 9.25 -3.26
N PRO A 87 1.85 10.07 -3.15
CA PRO A 87 1.43 10.96 -4.25
C PRO A 87 2.48 12.03 -4.56
N GLY A 88 2.37 12.63 -5.75
CA GLY A 88 3.16 13.80 -6.15
C GLY A 88 4.58 13.48 -6.65
N VAL A 89 4.88 12.22 -6.95
CA VAL A 89 6.17 11.85 -7.55
C VAL A 89 6.12 12.13 -9.05
N ILE A 90 6.92 13.11 -9.48
CA ILE A 90 7.10 13.45 -10.90
C ILE A 90 8.46 12.92 -11.34
N LEU A 91 8.47 12.10 -12.40
CA LEU A 91 9.68 11.56 -13.02
C LEU A 91 10.11 12.45 -14.18
N ALA A 92 11.34 12.94 -14.16
CA ALA A 92 11.87 13.74 -15.27
C ALA A 92 12.01 12.89 -16.56
N PRO A 93 11.83 13.50 -17.76
CA PRO A 93 11.99 12.81 -19.04
C PRO A 93 13.31 12.04 -19.15
N ASP A 94 13.29 10.85 -19.73
CA ASP A 94 14.49 10.07 -20.05
C ASP A 94 15.48 9.85 -18.88
N THR A 95 15.04 9.92 -17.63
CA THR A 95 15.90 9.73 -16.44
C THR A 95 15.55 8.48 -15.64
N VAL A 96 16.55 7.97 -14.90
CA VAL A 96 16.32 7.03 -13.80
C VAL A 96 16.28 7.84 -12.51
N GLN A 97 15.17 7.74 -11.78
CA GLN A 97 14.99 8.42 -10.51
C GLN A 97 14.88 7.40 -9.39
N SER A 98 15.50 7.72 -8.24
CA SER A 98 15.29 6.96 -7.01
C SER A 98 14.06 7.50 -6.29
N VAL A 99 13.15 6.61 -5.91
CA VAL A 99 11.87 6.96 -5.27
C VAL A 99 11.70 6.10 -4.02
N PRO A 100 11.45 6.70 -2.83
CA PRO A 100 11.23 5.92 -1.62
C PRO A 100 9.86 5.22 -1.69
N LEU A 101 9.85 3.93 -1.36
CA LEU A 101 8.64 3.18 -1.05
C LEU A 101 8.47 3.16 0.47
N MET A 102 7.35 3.72 0.94
CA MET A 102 7.00 3.71 2.35
C MET A 102 6.22 2.44 2.68
N GLY A 103 6.17 1.98 3.92
CA GLY A 103 5.34 0.82 4.25
C GLY A 103 5.65 0.17 5.58
N TYR A 104 5.12 -1.05 5.72
CA TYR A 104 5.21 -1.87 6.93
C TYR A 104 5.46 -3.32 6.58
N CYS A 105 6.23 -3.94 7.44
CA CYS A 105 6.44 -5.36 7.51
C CYS A 105 5.21 -6.09 8.04
N THR A 106 4.91 -7.27 7.48
CA THR A 106 3.72 -8.05 7.85
C THR A 106 4.04 -9.39 8.50
N ASP A 107 5.31 -9.76 8.70
CA ASP A 107 5.69 -11.00 9.39
C ASP A 107 6.87 -10.79 10.35
N VAL A 108 6.57 -10.59 11.64
CA VAL A 108 7.57 -10.34 12.70
C VAL A 108 8.60 -11.48 12.86
N HIS A 109 8.30 -12.68 12.38
CA HIS A 109 9.17 -13.85 12.52
C HIS A 109 10.18 -13.99 11.38
N ARG A 110 10.10 -13.12 10.38
CA ARG A 110 11.05 -13.08 9.26
C ARG A 110 11.83 -11.76 9.28
N MET A 111 13.06 -11.81 8.80
CA MET A 111 13.90 -10.61 8.78
C MET A 111 13.42 -9.63 7.69
N PRO A 112 13.55 -8.32 7.91
CA PRO A 112 13.37 -7.36 6.83
C PRO A 112 14.43 -7.58 5.75
N ALA A 113 14.09 -7.29 4.50
CA ALA A 113 15.03 -7.25 3.39
C ALA A 113 16.20 -6.33 3.73
N LYS A 114 17.41 -6.89 3.77
CA LYS A 114 18.63 -6.16 4.13
C LYS A 114 18.83 -4.96 3.20
N GLY A 115 19.56 -3.96 3.69
CA GLY A 115 20.01 -2.82 2.89
C GLY A 115 20.68 -3.29 1.59
N GLY A 116 20.14 -2.88 0.44
CA GLY A 116 20.65 -3.24 -0.89
C GLY A 116 20.20 -4.61 -1.41
N ALA A 117 19.44 -5.40 -0.64
CA ALA A 117 18.87 -6.65 -1.13
C ALA A 117 17.75 -6.37 -2.15
N SER A 118 17.76 -7.07 -3.28
CA SER A 118 16.71 -6.94 -4.28
C SER A 118 15.39 -7.54 -3.79
N LEU A 119 14.29 -6.83 -4.06
CA LEU A 119 12.93 -7.34 -3.92
C LEU A 119 12.45 -7.80 -5.30
N ALA A 120 11.87 -9.00 -5.37
CA ALA A 120 11.32 -9.59 -6.60
C ALA A 120 10.07 -8.81 -7.04
N ILE A 121 10.22 -7.91 -8.01
CA ILE A 121 9.17 -6.98 -8.46
C ILE A 121 8.04 -7.72 -9.19
N GLU A 122 8.39 -8.80 -9.87
CA GLU A 122 7.49 -9.67 -10.62
C GLU A 122 6.38 -10.29 -9.75
N ASP A 123 6.62 -10.43 -8.45
CA ASP A 123 5.68 -11.02 -7.50
C ASP A 123 4.78 -9.96 -6.82
N TRP A 124 5.00 -8.67 -7.08
CA TRP A 124 4.27 -7.61 -6.39
C TRP A 124 2.84 -7.52 -6.90
N ILE A 125 1.93 -7.45 -5.95
CA ILE A 125 0.50 -7.37 -6.23
C ILE A 125 0.04 -5.94 -6.03
N LEU A 126 -0.42 -5.30 -7.11
CA LEU A 126 -1.02 -3.98 -7.04
C LEU A 126 -2.38 -4.08 -6.37
N VAL A 127 -2.57 -3.39 -5.24
CA VAL A 127 -3.85 -3.32 -4.54
C VAL A 127 -4.40 -1.90 -4.66
N ALA A 128 -5.33 -1.70 -5.58
CA ALA A 128 -5.93 -0.40 -5.86
C ALA A 128 -7.34 -0.54 -6.46
N PRO A 129 -8.25 0.41 -6.18
CA PRO A 129 -9.59 0.40 -6.76
C PRO A 129 -9.56 0.51 -8.30
N LEU A 130 -10.63 0.00 -8.92
CA LEU A 130 -10.92 0.16 -10.35
C LEU A 130 -11.11 1.66 -10.70
N PRO A 131 -10.76 2.08 -11.92
CA PRO A 131 -10.00 3.32 -12.13
C PRO A 131 -10.81 4.61 -11.97
N ASP A 132 -10.24 5.58 -11.24
CA ASP A 132 -10.55 7.02 -11.37
C ASP A 132 -9.31 7.73 -11.97
N SER A 133 -9.48 8.29 -13.17
CA SER A 133 -8.51 9.05 -13.98
C SER A 133 -7.54 8.28 -14.90
N MET A 134 -7.60 8.64 -16.19
CA MET A 134 -6.80 8.09 -17.31
C MET A 134 -5.41 8.73 -17.48
N MET A 135 -5.00 9.68 -16.63
CA MET A 135 -3.85 10.55 -16.92
C MET A 135 -2.56 10.21 -16.15
N ALA A 136 -2.62 9.36 -15.12
CA ALA A 136 -1.49 9.13 -14.23
C ALA A 136 -1.06 7.65 -14.20
N TYR A 137 0.25 7.41 -14.07
CA TYR A 137 0.84 6.09 -14.27
C TYR A 137 0.99 5.31 -12.97
N ARG A 138 0.71 4.00 -13.04
CA ARG A 138 1.06 3.02 -12.00
C ARG A 138 2.34 2.27 -12.39
N LEU A 139 3.16 1.93 -11.40
CA LEU A 139 4.45 1.27 -11.65
C LEU A 139 4.31 -0.19 -12.08
N ILE A 140 3.32 -0.89 -11.51
CA ILE A 140 3.00 -2.27 -11.85
C ILE A 140 1.68 -2.30 -12.62
N GLN A 141 1.66 -3.05 -13.71
CA GLN A 141 0.52 -3.09 -14.63
C GLN A 141 -0.66 -3.89 -14.03
N PRO A 142 -1.91 -3.64 -14.47
CA PRO A 142 -3.11 -4.21 -13.87
C PRO A 142 -3.31 -5.73 -14.00
N GLY A 143 -2.43 -6.46 -14.70
CA GLY A 143 -2.55 -7.91 -14.89
C GLY A 143 -2.63 -8.68 -13.56
N ASP A 144 -1.95 -8.17 -12.54
CA ASP A 144 -1.92 -8.70 -11.18
C ASP A 144 -2.58 -7.78 -10.14
N ARG A 145 -3.57 -7.00 -10.57
CA ARG A 145 -4.33 -6.12 -9.67
C ARG A 145 -5.37 -6.89 -8.84
N VAL A 146 -5.49 -6.51 -7.57
CA VAL A 146 -6.60 -6.88 -6.69
C VAL A 146 -7.30 -5.60 -6.21
N ASP A 147 -8.64 -5.60 -6.16
CA ASP A 147 -9.42 -4.48 -5.63
C ASP A 147 -9.42 -4.53 -4.08
N PRO A 148 -8.93 -3.50 -3.37
CA PRO A 148 -8.94 -3.46 -1.90
C PRO A 148 -10.34 -3.39 -1.29
N TYR A 149 -11.34 -2.92 -2.04
CA TYR A 149 -12.72 -2.75 -1.57
C TYR A 149 -13.68 -3.80 -2.15
N GLY A 150 -13.16 -4.72 -2.96
CA GLY A 150 -13.92 -5.90 -3.37
C GLY A 150 -14.17 -6.82 -2.16
N PRO A 151 -15.28 -7.58 -2.14
CA PRO A 151 -15.50 -8.55 -1.08
C PRO A 151 -14.32 -9.53 -1.04
N VAL A 152 -13.71 -9.69 0.13
CA VAL A 152 -12.68 -10.73 0.34
C VAL A 152 -13.35 -12.08 0.11
N ASP A 153 -12.97 -12.78 -0.96
CA ASP A 153 -13.46 -14.13 -1.22
C ASP A 153 -12.84 -15.10 -0.22
N ARG A 154 -13.55 -15.31 0.89
CA ARG A 154 -13.13 -16.22 1.97
C ARG A 154 -12.88 -17.64 1.48
N ARG A 155 -13.49 -18.07 0.37
CA ARG A 155 -13.32 -19.42 -0.20
C ARG A 155 -12.03 -19.57 -0.98
N ALA A 156 -11.47 -18.47 -1.48
CA ALA A 156 -10.20 -18.44 -2.19
C ALA A 156 -9.00 -18.42 -1.25
N LEU A 157 -9.21 -18.26 0.07
CA LEU A 157 -8.14 -18.18 1.04
C LEU A 157 -7.64 -19.57 1.45
N ASN A 158 -6.31 -19.71 1.51
CA ASN A 158 -5.66 -20.91 2.00
C ASN A 158 -5.53 -20.87 3.52
N TYR A 159 -6.23 -21.80 4.18
CA TYR A 159 -6.14 -22.01 5.62
C TYR A 159 -4.86 -22.75 5.96
N SER A 160 -4.18 -22.35 7.04
CA SER A 160 -2.95 -23.01 7.44
C SER A 160 -3.26 -24.43 7.93
N ALA A 161 -2.35 -25.39 7.72
CA ALA A 161 -2.49 -26.74 8.27
C ALA A 161 -2.51 -26.74 9.82
N GLN A 162 -2.07 -25.64 10.43
CA GLN A 162 -2.12 -25.35 11.85
C GLN A 162 -3.40 -24.62 12.25
N ALA A 163 -4.41 -24.55 11.38
CA ALA A 163 -5.77 -24.12 11.68
C ALA A 163 -6.42 -25.09 12.66
N LYS A 164 -5.88 -25.15 13.88
CA LYS A 164 -6.75 -25.22 15.04
C LYS A 164 -7.70 -24.04 14.88
N GLU A 165 -8.99 -24.30 15.06
CA GLU A 165 -9.98 -23.27 15.33
C GLU A 165 -9.30 -22.23 16.22
N ILE A 166 -9.47 -20.94 15.92
CA ILE A 166 -9.03 -19.88 16.82
C ILE A 166 -9.85 -20.11 18.10
N GLN A 167 -9.38 -21.03 18.94
CA GLN A 167 -9.88 -21.22 20.27
C GLN A 167 -9.58 -19.87 20.87
N SER A 168 -10.63 -19.11 21.12
CA SER A 168 -10.58 -17.97 21.99
C SER A 168 -9.97 -18.48 23.28
N ASN A 169 -8.64 -18.44 23.38
CA ASN A 169 -8.00 -18.53 24.66
C ASN A 169 -8.66 -17.39 25.42
N SER A 170 -9.44 -17.72 26.44
CA SER A 170 -10.24 -16.78 27.21
C SER A 170 -9.40 -15.68 27.89
N SER A 171 -8.10 -15.64 27.63
CA SER A 171 -7.10 -14.66 28.03
C SER A 171 -6.71 -13.64 26.93
N SER A 172 -7.06 -13.84 25.65
CA SER A 172 -6.73 -12.86 24.61
C SER A 172 -7.69 -11.66 24.70
N ARG A 173 -7.16 -10.49 25.06
CA ARG A 173 -7.92 -9.22 25.21
C ARG A 173 -8.43 -8.63 23.89
N TYR A 174 -8.21 -9.28 22.76
CA TYR A 174 -8.58 -8.80 21.43
C TYR A 174 -8.99 -9.95 20.52
N SER A 175 -9.81 -9.64 19.51
CA SER A 175 -10.18 -10.54 18.42
C SER A 175 -9.84 -9.85 17.10
N VAL A 176 -9.19 -10.58 16.19
CA VAL A 176 -9.03 -10.11 14.81
C VAL A 176 -10.32 -10.42 14.07
N CYS A 177 -10.88 -9.41 13.43
CA CYS A 177 -12.10 -9.54 12.66
C CYS A 177 -11.84 -9.34 11.17
N TRP A 178 -12.75 -9.84 10.35
CA TRP A 178 -12.82 -9.46 8.95
C TRP A 178 -13.04 -7.94 8.84
N PRO A 179 -12.34 -7.27 7.90
CA PRO A 179 -12.33 -5.81 7.83
C PRO A 179 -13.70 -5.18 7.59
N ASP A 180 -14.60 -5.84 6.84
CA ASP A 180 -15.82 -5.20 6.36
C ASP A 180 -17.10 -5.52 7.16
N ASP A 181 -17.14 -6.64 7.89
CA ASP A 181 -18.34 -7.07 8.63
C ASP A 181 -18.08 -7.34 10.12
N HIS A 182 -16.86 -7.08 10.59
CA HIS A 182 -16.41 -7.27 11.97
C HIS A 182 -16.65 -8.68 12.53
N GLN A 183 -16.93 -9.66 11.67
CA GLN A 183 -17.04 -11.05 12.11
C GLN A 183 -15.66 -11.53 12.57
N PRO A 184 -15.56 -12.25 13.69
CA PRO A 184 -14.28 -12.82 14.11
C PRO A 184 -13.68 -13.72 13.02
N LEU A 185 -12.36 -13.64 12.87
CA LEU A 185 -11.62 -14.64 12.11
C LEU A 185 -11.66 -15.95 12.91
N THR A 186 -12.17 -17.03 12.31
CA THR A 186 -12.34 -18.33 12.99
C THR A 186 -11.25 -19.36 12.67
N ALA A 187 -10.40 -19.08 11.69
CA ALA A 187 -9.34 -19.97 11.25
C ALA A 187 -8.09 -19.20 10.83
N HIS A 188 -6.94 -19.84 11.00
CA HIS A 188 -5.65 -19.28 10.59
C HIS A 188 -5.44 -19.42 9.08
N LEU A 189 -4.84 -18.40 8.46
CA LEU A 189 -4.49 -18.33 7.05
C LEU A 189 -2.96 -18.47 6.88
N ASP A 190 -2.51 -18.95 5.72
CA ASP A 190 -1.10 -18.82 5.34
C ASP A 190 -0.94 -17.74 4.26
N PRO A 191 -0.41 -16.54 4.61
CA PRO A 191 -0.19 -15.48 3.63
C PRO A 191 0.76 -15.84 2.49
N ASN A 192 1.57 -16.89 2.65
CA ASN A 192 2.54 -17.32 1.64
C ASN A 192 1.98 -18.40 0.70
N ALA A 193 0.87 -19.06 1.06
CA ALA A 193 0.32 -20.15 0.26
C ALA A 193 -0.35 -19.63 -1.03
N ASP A 194 -1.06 -18.52 -0.93
CA ASP A 194 -1.54 -17.75 -2.10
C ASP A 194 -1.47 -16.24 -1.78
N PRO A 195 -0.32 -15.61 -2.06
CA PRO A 195 -0.11 -14.18 -1.83
C PRO A 195 -1.14 -13.30 -2.53
N ARG A 196 -1.65 -13.73 -3.69
CA ARG A 196 -2.61 -12.96 -4.49
C ARG A 196 -3.99 -12.97 -3.85
N ALA A 197 -4.46 -14.14 -3.42
CA ALA A 197 -5.74 -14.27 -2.74
C ALA A 197 -5.78 -13.47 -1.42
N ILE A 198 -4.65 -13.38 -0.71
CA ILE A 198 -4.60 -12.70 0.59
C ILE A 198 -4.27 -11.19 0.50
N ALA A 199 -3.75 -10.72 -0.63
CA ALA A 199 -3.25 -9.35 -0.78
C ALA A 199 -4.26 -8.28 -0.38
N ALA A 200 -5.51 -8.38 -0.86
CA ALA A 200 -6.56 -7.41 -0.52
C ALA A 200 -6.87 -7.43 0.98
N LEU A 201 -6.98 -8.60 1.59
CA LEU A 201 -7.23 -8.73 3.03
C LEU A 201 -6.12 -8.07 3.86
N VAL A 202 -4.85 -8.39 3.57
CA VAL A 202 -3.71 -7.84 4.31
C VAL A 202 -3.63 -6.32 4.13
N VAL A 203 -3.76 -5.83 2.89
CA VAL A 203 -3.74 -4.38 2.62
C VAL A 203 -4.89 -3.68 3.34
N ARG A 204 -6.09 -4.26 3.33
CA ARG A 204 -7.27 -3.68 3.99
C ARG A 204 -7.09 -3.61 5.51
N LEU A 205 -6.56 -4.67 6.13
CA LEU A 205 -6.25 -4.69 7.56
C LEU A 205 -5.19 -3.63 7.92
N VAL A 206 -4.12 -3.50 7.12
CA VAL A 206 -3.10 -2.47 7.32
C VAL A 206 -3.71 -1.07 7.22
N GLN A 207 -4.51 -0.80 6.19
CA GLN A 207 -5.18 0.49 6.01
C GLN A 207 -6.09 0.84 7.20
N GLN A 208 -6.89 -0.11 7.70
CA GLN A 208 -7.72 0.13 8.88
C GLN A 208 -6.91 0.52 10.12
N ILE A 209 -5.75 -0.12 10.32
CA ILE A 209 -4.85 0.25 11.41
C ILE A 209 -4.29 1.67 11.18
N GLU A 210 -3.85 1.98 9.96
CA GLU A 210 -3.34 3.30 9.62
C GLU A 210 -4.37 4.43 9.78
N ASP A 211 -5.63 4.15 9.49
CA ASP A 211 -6.74 5.10 9.60
C ASP A 211 -7.11 5.40 11.06
N VAL A 212 -7.04 4.40 11.95
CA VAL A 212 -7.47 4.52 13.35
C VAL A 212 -6.39 5.06 14.29
N VAL A 213 -5.11 4.76 14.04
CA VAL A 213 -4.00 5.17 14.94
C VAL A 213 -3.92 6.69 15.15
N PRO A 214 -4.08 7.57 14.13
CA PRO A 214 -4.08 9.01 14.34
C PRO A 214 -5.16 9.49 15.33
N ASP A 215 -6.36 8.91 15.28
CA ASP A 215 -7.46 9.27 16.17
C ASP A 215 -7.19 8.79 17.61
N LEU A 216 -6.64 7.58 17.76
CA LEU A 216 -6.21 7.06 19.07
C LEU A 216 -5.12 7.96 19.69
N GLN A 217 -4.17 8.41 18.87
CA GLN A 217 -3.11 9.31 19.30
C GLN A 217 -3.64 10.70 19.69
N ALA A 218 -4.63 11.23 18.96
CA ALA A 218 -5.24 12.52 19.27
C ALA A 218 -6.16 12.50 20.50
N SER A 219 -6.65 11.31 20.90
CA SER A 219 -7.58 11.13 22.01
C SER A 219 -6.92 10.86 23.37
N ASP A 220 -5.58 10.95 23.46
CA ASP A 220 -4.77 10.58 24.63
C ASP A 220 -5.03 9.13 25.14
N GLN A 221 -5.57 8.25 24.29
CA GLN A 221 -5.81 6.84 24.61
C GLN A 221 -4.57 5.96 24.43
N LEU A 222 -3.49 6.51 23.84
CA LEU A 222 -2.20 5.83 23.71
C LEU A 222 -1.25 6.33 24.80
N SER A 223 -0.92 5.45 25.75
CA SER A 223 0.21 5.67 26.65
C SER A 223 1.43 4.93 26.11
N THR A 224 2.37 5.67 25.50
CA THR A 224 3.64 5.12 25.06
C THR A 224 4.81 5.99 25.53
N PRO A 225 6.02 5.42 25.64
CA PRO A 225 7.19 6.22 25.99
C PRO A 225 7.63 7.19 24.87
N TYR A 226 7.01 7.14 23.69
CA TYR A 226 7.32 7.97 22.52
C TYR A 226 6.37 9.15 22.33
N LEU A 227 5.53 9.49 23.32
CA LEU A 227 4.64 10.66 23.26
C LEU A 227 5.33 11.97 22.82
N PRO A 228 6.59 12.27 23.22
CA PRO A 228 7.30 13.46 22.74
C PRO A 228 7.63 13.43 21.24
N GLU A 229 7.58 12.26 20.60
CA GLU A 229 7.89 12.01 19.20
C GLU A 229 6.70 11.38 18.45
N PRO A 230 5.63 12.15 18.19
CA PRO A 230 4.35 11.61 17.71
C PRO A 230 4.45 10.81 16.40
N THR A 231 5.40 11.15 15.52
CA THR A 231 5.64 10.40 14.28
C THR A 231 6.35 9.06 14.52
N VAL A 232 7.18 8.96 15.56
CA VAL A 232 7.82 7.70 15.98
C VAL A 232 6.79 6.81 16.66
N GLU A 233 6.00 7.38 17.58
CA GLU A 233 4.89 6.70 18.24
C GLU A 233 3.91 6.10 17.24
N LYS A 234 3.39 6.92 16.31
CA LYS A 234 2.46 6.47 15.26
C LYS A 234 3.01 5.26 14.52
N ARG A 235 4.24 5.35 13.99
CA ARG A 235 4.85 4.25 13.22
C ARG A 235 5.07 3.00 14.06
N GLY A 236 5.51 3.15 15.31
CA GLY A 236 5.71 2.05 16.24
C GLY A 236 4.39 1.32 16.54
N VAL A 237 3.38 2.06 16.98
CA VAL A 237 2.05 1.53 17.29
C VAL A 237 1.43 0.85 16.06
N THR A 238 1.45 1.49 14.89
CA THR A 238 0.97 0.88 13.64
C THR A 238 1.71 -0.41 13.32
N GLN A 239 3.05 -0.42 13.34
CA GLN A 239 3.84 -1.63 13.02
C GLN A 239 3.54 -2.79 13.96
N HIS A 240 3.39 -2.51 15.25
CA HIS A 240 3.11 -3.53 16.26
C HIS A 240 1.67 -4.05 16.18
N ALA A 241 0.69 -3.18 15.94
CA ALA A 241 -0.70 -3.58 15.69
C ALA A 241 -0.82 -4.47 14.44
N ILE A 242 -0.03 -4.18 13.39
CA ILE A 242 0.04 -5.04 12.20
C ILE A 242 0.59 -6.42 12.58
N TRP A 243 1.68 -6.50 13.36
CA TRP A 243 2.24 -7.80 13.75
C TRP A 243 1.30 -8.61 14.65
N ILE A 244 0.57 -7.97 15.56
CA ILE A 244 -0.45 -8.65 16.39
C ILE A 244 -1.55 -9.21 15.48
N THR A 245 -2.05 -8.39 14.57
CA THR A 245 -3.08 -8.79 13.61
C THR A 245 -2.62 -9.94 12.72
N MET A 246 -1.41 -9.86 12.17
CA MET A 246 -0.83 -10.88 11.29
C MET A 246 -0.43 -12.16 12.04
N GLY A 247 -0.01 -12.06 13.30
CA GLY A 247 0.23 -13.20 14.18
C GLY A 247 -1.05 -14.01 14.40
N ALA A 248 -2.12 -13.33 14.81
CA ALA A 248 -3.44 -13.95 14.94
C ALA A 248 -3.99 -14.50 13.61
N LEU A 249 -3.83 -13.76 12.51
CA LEU A 249 -4.21 -14.22 11.17
C LEU A 249 -3.49 -15.50 10.78
N SER A 250 -2.19 -15.62 11.07
CA SER A 250 -1.37 -16.76 10.64
C SER A 250 -1.22 -17.89 11.66
N GLY A 251 -1.76 -17.73 12.87
CA GLY A 251 -1.59 -18.69 13.97
C GLY A 251 -0.18 -18.67 14.56
N LYS A 252 0.59 -17.60 14.32
CA LYS A 252 1.91 -17.40 14.89
C LYS A 252 1.81 -16.52 16.13
N THR A 253 2.63 -16.82 17.13
CA THR A 253 2.62 -16.10 18.41
C THR A 253 3.31 -14.75 18.27
N TYR A 254 2.53 -13.68 18.30
CA TYR A 254 3.00 -12.33 18.57
C TYR A 254 1.88 -11.57 19.26
N ASP A 255 2.05 -11.25 20.53
CA ASP A 255 0.98 -10.68 21.34
C ASP A 255 1.34 -9.30 21.94
N PHE A 256 0.44 -8.81 22.79
CA PHE A 256 0.63 -7.53 23.47
C PHE A 256 1.81 -7.56 24.45
N GLU A 257 2.11 -8.71 25.06
CA GLU A 257 3.25 -8.83 25.97
C GLU A 257 4.57 -8.73 25.18
N ASP A 258 4.65 -9.34 24.00
CA ASP A 258 5.77 -9.19 23.08
C ASP A 258 5.95 -7.74 22.60
N PHE A 259 4.84 -7.05 22.34
CA PHE A 259 4.83 -5.61 22.05
C PHE A 259 5.42 -4.80 23.21
N THR A 260 4.89 -4.94 24.42
CA THR A 260 5.36 -4.22 25.60
C THR A 260 6.85 -4.46 25.84
N LYS A 261 7.31 -5.72 25.79
CA LYS A 261 8.73 -6.07 25.93
C LYS A 261 9.61 -5.40 24.87
N LYS A 262 9.20 -5.43 23.60
CA LYS A 262 9.96 -4.79 22.50
C LYS A 262 10.02 -3.27 22.64
N MET A 263 8.90 -2.64 23.01
CA MET A 263 8.85 -1.20 23.23
C MET A 263 9.74 -0.78 24.40
N HIS A 264 9.70 -1.50 25.53
CA HIS A 264 10.62 -1.25 26.65
C HIS A 264 12.07 -1.37 26.23
N LYS A 265 12.42 -2.42 25.47
CA LYS A 265 13.79 -2.63 25.01
C LYS A 265 14.26 -1.50 24.09
N LEU A 266 13.48 -1.16 23.07
CA LEU A 266 13.81 -0.07 22.15
C LEU A 266 13.94 1.26 22.89
N TRP A 267 13.06 1.50 23.85
CA TRP A 267 13.14 2.66 24.71
C TRP A 267 14.41 2.65 25.57
N GLN A 268 14.75 1.57 26.26
CA GLN A 268 16.00 1.47 27.05
C GLN A 268 17.24 1.74 26.20
N GLU A 269 17.27 1.20 24.96
CA GLU A 269 18.36 1.40 24.01
C GLU A 269 18.45 2.86 23.53
N SER A 270 17.32 3.55 23.36
CA SER A 270 17.30 4.99 23.01
C SER A 270 17.52 5.93 24.21
N SER A 271 17.08 5.52 25.40
CA SER A 271 17.06 6.32 26.63
C SER A 271 18.40 6.36 27.35
N GLY A 272 19.39 5.57 26.91
CA GLY A 272 20.79 5.81 27.26
C GLY A 272 21.29 7.22 26.88
N ALA A 273 20.52 7.96 26.07
CA ALA A 273 20.73 9.36 25.72
C ALA A 273 19.79 10.36 26.45
N LEU A 274 18.83 9.90 27.26
CA LEU A 274 17.88 10.76 27.99
C LEU A 274 18.36 11.09 29.41
N SER A 275 17.82 12.17 29.99
CA SER A 275 18.05 12.49 31.40
C SER A 275 17.39 11.45 32.32
N ARG A 276 17.90 11.29 33.54
CA ARG A 276 17.33 10.35 34.54
C ARG A 276 15.86 10.65 34.88
N GLU A 277 15.44 11.90 34.75
CA GLU A 277 14.08 12.36 35.09
C GLU A 277 13.08 12.01 33.99
N ASP A 278 13.46 12.22 32.72
CA ASP A 278 12.67 11.78 31.56
C ASP A 278 12.55 10.25 31.53
N ALA A 279 13.60 9.54 31.98
CA ALA A 279 13.59 8.10 32.09
C ALA A 279 12.55 7.60 33.11
N ALA A 280 12.46 8.26 34.27
CA ALA A 280 11.55 7.89 35.34
C ALA A 280 10.07 8.16 34.97
N MET A 281 9.77 9.33 34.40
CA MET A 281 8.40 9.67 33.98
C MET A 281 7.87 8.74 32.88
N ALA A 282 8.71 8.35 31.92
CA ALA A 282 8.30 7.41 30.87
C ALA A 282 8.07 6.00 31.42
N SER A 283 8.87 5.54 32.39
CA SER A 283 8.65 4.25 33.07
C SER A 283 7.32 4.23 33.83
N GLU A 284 7.01 5.29 34.58
CA GLU A 284 5.76 5.42 35.33
C GLU A 284 4.53 5.43 34.39
N ARG A 285 4.62 6.09 33.22
CA ARG A 285 3.54 6.08 32.20
C ARG A 285 3.30 4.71 31.59
N MET A 286 4.35 3.94 31.39
CA MET A 286 4.23 2.57 30.87
C MET A 286 3.59 1.63 31.88
N GLU A 287 3.89 1.80 33.18
CA GLU A 287 3.32 0.99 34.26
C GLU A 287 1.87 1.39 34.58
N SER A 288 1.51 2.67 34.40
CA SER A 288 0.17 3.22 34.63
C SER A 288 -0.78 3.15 33.42
N GLY A 289 -0.30 2.74 32.25
CA GLY A 289 -1.09 2.57 31.03
C GLY A 289 -2.02 1.33 31.03
N LEU A 290 -2.64 1.04 32.18
CA LEU A 290 -3.72 0.06 32.38
C LEU A 290 -5.01 0.78 32.81
#